data_AF-A0A952E9G7-F1
#
_entry.id   AF-A0A952E9G7-F1
#
_cell.length_a   1.000
_cell.length_b   1.000
_cell.length_c   1.000
_cell.angle_alpha   90.00
_cell.angle_beta   90.00
_cell.angle_gamma   90.00
#
_symmetry.space_group_name_H-M   'P 1'
#
loop_
_entity.id
_entity.type
_entity.pdbx_description
1 polymer ?
#
loop_
_entity_poly.entity_id
_entity_poly.type
_entity_poly.pdbx_seq_one_letter_code
_entity_poly.pdbx_strand_id
1 'polypeptide(L)'
;MKTNKKMIVIVIAVAAVCVAGGASVFFITPDKKHISAVGVKTPKPAEQTNKEMTEFFQSEQFQSLDPNDRRDYARQAMRQMRNNNVEGYFETPENQRVAYLDEVIDSTPDWREMFRGQRGDRDRWRSRDRENANGQRRGGRGRRAGRGNPERLRERAESRDPAQTAKRVAFRQAMRKRMKQRGIESRWSGRNR
;
A
#
# COMPACT_ATOMS: atom_id res chain seq x y z
N MET A 1 30.46 -21.69 55.77
CA MET A 1 29.20 -21.81 54.99
C MET A 1 29.13 -23.21 54.40
N LYS A 2 28.18 -24.05 54.84
CA LYS A 2 28.02 -25.42 54.34
C LYS A 2 27.29 -25.37 52.99
N THR A 3 28.00 -25.62 51.89
CA THR A 3 27.41 -25.71 50.55
C THR A 3 26.62 -27.01 50.41
N ASN A 4 25.30 -26.88 50.21
CA ASN A 4 24.39 -28.00 50.06
C ASN A 4 24.59 -28.67 48.69
N LYS A 5 25.35 -29.76 48.68
CA LYS A 5 25.71 -30.56 47.49
C LYS A 5 24.50 -30.98 46.63
N LYS A 6 23.29 -31.04 47.21
CA LYS A 6 22.04 -31.39 46.51
C LYS A 6 21.57 -30.32 45.51
N MET A 7 21.85 -29.04 45.77
CA MET A 7 21.48 -27.94 44.85
C MET A 7 22.35 -27.92 43.58
N ILE A 8 23.63 -28.29 43.69
CA ILE A 8 24.58 -28.24 42.57
C ILE A 8 24.24 -29.31 41.52
N VAL A 9 23.77 -30.49 41.93
CA VAL A 9 23.40 -31.58 41.02
C VAL A 9 22.18 -31.23 40.16
N ILE A 10 21.22 -30.49 40.72
CA ILE A 10 20.00 -30.09 40.00
C ILE A 10 20.32 -29.06 38.90
N VAL A 11 21.20 -28.10 39.17
CA VAL A 11 21.59 -27.08 38.18
C VAL A 11 22.34 -27.71 37.00
N ILE A 12 23.19 -28.72 37.26
CA ILE A 12 23.92 -29.43 36.19
C ILE A 12 22.96 -30.29 35.34
N ALA A 13 21.96 -30.92 35.96
CA ALA A 13 20.98 -31.72 35.23
C ALA A 13 20.09 -30.87 34.29
N VAL A 14 19.69 -29.66 34.71
CA VAL A 14 18.89 -28.76 33.86
C VAL A 14 19.71 -28.21 32.69
N ALA A 15 21.00 -27.90 32.90
CA ALA A 15 21.88 -27.45 31.83
C ALA A 15 22.13 -28.52 30.75
N ALA A 16 22.17 -29.80 31.14
CA ALA A 16 22.36 -30.91 30.19
C ALA A 16 21.15 -31.14 29.26
N VAL A 17 19.92 -30.88 29.74
CA VAL A 17 18.69 -31.02 28.93
C VAL A 17 18.58 -29.88 27.90
N CYS A 18 19.10 -28.69 28.20
CA CYS A 18 19.07 -27.56 27.25
C CYS A 18 20.03 -27.73 26.06
N VAL A 19 21.09 -28.55 26.17
CA VAL A 19 22.07 -28.74 25.08
C VAL A 19 21.63 -29.85 24.11
N ALA A 20 20.82 -30.82 24.55
CA ALA A 20 20.34 -31.90 23.68
C ALA A 20 19.12 -31.53 22.79
N GLY A 21 18.42 -30.43 23.07
CA GLY A 21 17.28 -29.95 22.27
C GLY A 21 17.62 -28.93 21.18
N GLY A 22 18.90 -28.63 20.95
CA GLY A 22 19.34 -27.44 20.21
C GLY A 22 19.76 -27.64 18.75
N ALA A 23 19.47 -28.76 18.09
CA ALA A 23 20.00 -29.03 16.74
C ALA A 23 19.06 -29.82 15.82
N SER A 24 17.93 -29.24 15.40
CA SER A 24 17.19 -29.75 14.22
C SER A 24 16.20 -28.75 13.61
N VAL A 25 16.60 -27.52 13.29
CA VAL A 25 15.81 -26.68 12.34
C VAL A 25 16.72 -25.82 11.47
N PHE A 26 17.58 -26.42 10.67
CA PHE A 26 18.14 -25.76 9.49
C PHE A 26 18.19 -26.78 8.35
N PHE A 27 17.68 -26.36 7.19
CA PHE A 27 17.67 -27.07 5.89
C PHE A 27 16.49 -27.99 5.56
N ILE A 28 15.27 -27.46 5.68
CA ILE A 28 14.25 -27.69 4.64
C ILE A 28 14.01 -26.32 4.01
N THR A 29 14.52 -26.09 2.81
CA THR A 29 13.98 -25.03 1.93
C THR A 29 12.72 -25.61 1.31
N PRO A 30 11.51 -25.33 1.83
CA PRO A 30 10.31 -25.71 1.12
C PRO A 30 10.36 -25.00 -0.23
N ASP A 31 10.08 -25.73 -1.30
CA ASP A 31 9.64 -25.15 -2.56
C ASP A 31 8.73 -23.98 -2.25
N LYS A 32 9.04 -22.79 -2.78
CA LYS A 32 8.26 -21.56 -2.62
C LYS A 32 6.94 -21.68 -3.38
N LYS A 33 6.17 -22.74 -3.16
CA LYS A 33 4.74 -22.73 -3.35
C LYS A 33 4.22 -21.75 -2.32
N HIS A 34 3.50 -20.73 -2.78
CA HIS A 34 2.81 -19.75 -1.96
C HIS A 34 1.92 -20.47 -0.94
N ILE A 35 2.48 -20.85 0.21
CA ILE A 35 1.71 -21.16 1.40
C ILE A 35 1.29 -19.78 1.88
N SER A 36 0.18 -19.28 1.35
CA SER A 36 -0.52 -18.13 1.90
C SER A 36 -0.72 -18.44 3.37
N ALA A 37 0.04 -17.75 4.23
CA ALA A 37 0.02 -18.01 5.65
C ALA A 37 -1.43 -17.96 6.14
N VAL A 38 -1.92 -19.09 6.66
CA VAL A 38 -3.10 -19.19 7.52
C VAL A 38 -4.33 -18.44 6.99
N GLY A 39 -4.84 -18.76 5.80
CA GLY A 39 -6.23 -18.47 5.40
C GLY A 39 -6.81 -17.08 5.74
N VAL A 40 -5.99 -16.04 5.87
CA VAL A 40 -6.45 -14.72 6.33
C VAL A 40 -7.29 -14.14 5.21
N LYS A 41 -8.60 -14.09 5.42
CA LYS A 41 -9.53 -13.57 4.43
C LYS A 41 -9.32 -12.07 4.32
N THR A 42 -8.60 -11.63 3.29
CA THR A 42 -8.42 -10.21 2.99
C THR A 42 -9.80 -9.57 2.80
N PRO A 43 -10.15 -8.52 3.58
CA PRO A 43 -11.42 -7.85 3.41
C PRO A 43 -11.49 -7.22 2.01
N LYS A 44 -12.69 -7.11 1.47
CA LYS A 44 -12.89 -6.51 0.16
C LYS A 44 -13.00 -4.99 0.31
N PRO A 45 -12.14 -4.17 -0.33
CA PRO A 45 -12.22 -2.72 -0.20
C PRO A 45 -13.55 -2.10 -0.61
N ALA A 46 -14.28 -2.73 -1.52
CA ALA A 46 -15.57 -2.24 -1.99
C ALA A 46 -16.67 -2.29 -0.90
N GLU A 47 -16.48 -3.10 0.14
CA GLU A 47 -17.42 -3.28 1.25
C GLU A 47 -17.02 -2.46 2.49
N GLN A 48 -15.86 -1.80 2.45
CA GLN A 48 -15.29 -1.10 3.60
C GLN A 48 -15.47 0.41 3.54
N THR A 49 -15.62 1.03 4.70
CA THR A 49 -15.58 2.48 4.85
C THR A 49 -14.15 3.02 4.71
N ASN A 50 -14.00 4.34 4.49
CA ASN A 50 -12.68 4.99 4.44
C ASN A 50 -11.88 4.76 5.73
N LYS A 51 -12.55 4.82 6.89
CA LYS A 51 -11.94 4.62 8.20
C LYS A 51 -11.44 3.19 8.36
N GLU A 52 -12.28 2.19 8.07
CA GLU A 52 -11.92 0.77 8.14
C GLU A 52 -10.74 0.41 7.23
N MET A 53 -10.70 0.96 6.02
CA MET A 53 -9.56 0.75 5.13
C MET A 53 -8.27 1.36 5.73
N THR A 54 -8.36 2.53 6.36
CA THR A 54 -7.21 3.17 7.05
C THR A 54 -6.69 2.31 8.19
N GLU A 55 -7.59 1.83 9.04
CA GLU A 55 -7.29 0.95 10.17
C GLU A 55 -6.68 -0.37 9.67
N PHE A 56 -7.24 -0.95 8.60
CA PHE A 56 -6.70 -2.17 8.00
C PHE A 56 -5.27 -1.95 7.50
N PHE A 57 -4.95 -0.84 6.84
CA PHE A 57 -3.58 -0.56 6.41
C PHE A 57 -2.56 -0.48 7.57
N GLN A 58 -3.01 -0.07 8.75
CA GLN A 58 -2.19 0.01 9.96
C GLN A 58 -2.10 -1.33 10.71
N SER A 59 -3.00 -2.27 10.43
CA SER A 59 -3.07 -3.56 11.12
C SER A 59 -1.90 -4.49 10.80
N GLU A 60 -1.56 -5.36 11.75
CA GLU A 60 -0.62 -6.46 11.53
C GLU A 60 -1.12 -7.43 10.44
N GLN A 61 -2.43 -7.58 10.30
CA GLN A 61 -3.05 -8.39 9.24
C GLN A 61 -2.61 -7.90 7.87
N PHE A 62 -2.72 -6.59 7.59
CA PHE A 62 -2.25 -6.04 6.32
C PHE A 62 -0.74 -6.22 6.14
N GLN A 63 0.07 -6.07 7.19
CA GLN A 63 1.52 -6.26 7.09
C GLN A 63 1.91 -7.73 6.80
N SER A 64 1.11 -8.68 7.27
CA SER A 64 1.32 -10.12 7.06
C SER A 64 0.92 -10.62 5.67
N LEU A 65 0.16 -9.84 4.89
CA LEU A 65 -0.26 -10.21 3.54
C LEU A 65 0.92 -10.33 2.56
N ASP A 66 0.74 -11.20 1.55
CA ASP A 66 1.68 -11.29 0.43
C ASP A 66 1.88 -9.89 -0.22
N PRO A 67 3.11 -9.53 -0.64
CA PRO A 67 3.36 -8.25 -1.28
C PRO A 67 2.43 -7.93 -2.47
N ASN A 68 2.00 -8.94 -3.23
CA ASN A 68 1.06 -8.75 -4.34
C ASN A 68 -0.35 -8.43 -3.83
N ASP A 69 -0.83 -9.17 -2.84
CA ASP A 69 -2.14 -8.96 -2.23
C ASP A 69 -2.22 -7.59 -1.55
N ARG A 70 -1.19 -7.19 -0.81
CA ARG A 70 -1.07 -5.83 -0.23
C ARG A 70 -1.22 -4.76 -1.30
N ARG A 71 -0.52 -4.94 -2.42
CA ARG A 71 -0.51 -3.97 -3.52
C ARG A 71 -1.85 -3.91 -4.25
N ASP A 72 -2.52 -5.04 -4.43
CA ASP A 72 -3.81 -5.10 -5.11
C ASP A 72 -4.94 -4.60 -4.22
N TYR A 73 -4.93 -4.94 -2.93
CA TYR A 73 -5.79 -4.32 -1.92
C TYR A 73 -5.58 -2.80 -1.89
N ALA A 74 -4.33 -2.34 -1.77
CA ALA A 74 -3.98 -0.93 -1.75
C ALA A 74 -4.52 -0.17 -2.98
N ARG A 75 -4.42 -0.77 -4.17
CA ARG A 75 -4.93 -0.16 -5.41
C ARG A 75 -6.45 -0.03 -5.39
N GLN A 76 -7.14 -1.08 -4.93
CA GLN A 76 -8.60 -1.12 -4.87
C GLN A 76 -9.14 -0.15 -3.81
N ALA A 77 -8.58 -0.16 -2.61
CA ALA A 77 -8.90 0.78 -1.53
C ALA A 77 -8.71 2.24 -1.97
N MET A 78 -7.60 2.57 -2.63
CA MET A 78 -7.37 3.92 -3.14
C MET A 78 -8.31 4.35 -4.26
N ARG A 79 -8.88 3.40 -5.00
CA ARG A 79 -9.93 3.69 -5.96
C ARG A 79 -11.23 3.95 -5.22
N GLN A 80 -11.56 3.12 -4.24
CA GLN A 80 -12.79 3.24 -3.45
C GLN A 80 -12.82 4.54 -2.64
N MET A 81 -11.78 4.84 -1.85
CA MET A 81 -11.69 6.08 -1.08
C MET A 81 -11.88 7.32 -1.94
N ARG A 82 -11.29 7.32 -3.14
CA ARG A 82 -11.46 8.46 -4.06
C ARG A 82 -12.89 8.60 -4.56
N ASN A 83 -13.56 7.47 -4.81
CA ASN A 83 -14.97 7.49 -5.20
C ASN A 83 -15.83 7.99 -4.04
N ASN A 84 -15.65 7.42 -2.85
CA ASN A 84 -16.33 7.85 -1.61
C ASN A 84 -16.10 9.34 -1.35
N ASN A 85 -14.86 9.83 -1.53
CA ASN A 85 -14.57 11.25 -1.30
C ASN A 85 -15.28 12.17 -2.30
N VAL A 86 -15.40 11.72 -3.56
CA VAL A 86 -16.12 12.44 -4.60
C VAL A 86 -17.61 12.45 -4.29
N GLU A 87 -18.19 11.29 -3.95
CA GLU A 87 -19.61 11.15 -3.63
C GLU A 87 -19.98 11.96 -2.39
N GLY A 88 -19.23 11.80 -1.29
CA GLY A 88 -19.41 12.55 -0.06
C GLY A 88 -19.34 14.07 -0.26
N TYR A 89 -18.49 14.57 -1.18
CA TYR A 89 -18.45 15.99 -1.51
C TYR A 89 -19.75 16.52 -2.13
N PHE A 90 -20.37 15.72 -3.02
CA PHE A 90 -21.59 16.13 -3.70
C PHE A 90 -22.84 15.94 -2.82
N GLU A 91 -22.80 14.96 -1.92
CA GLU A 91 -23.85 14.71 -0.91
C GLU A 91 -23.81 15.75 0.22
N THR A 92 -22.63 16.28 0.54
CA THR A 92 -22.48 17.33 1.56
C THR A 92 -23.16 18.64 1.10
N PRO A 93 -23.96 19.28 1.97
CA PRO A 93 -24.56 20.60 1.70
C PRO A 93 -23.51 21.64 1.29
N GLU A 94 -23.89 22.57 0.40
CA GLU A 94 -22.93 23.49 -0.22
C GLU A 94 -22.16 24.37 0.79
N ASN A 95 -22.82 24.78 1.87
CA ASN A 95 -22.21 25.53 2.96
C ASN A 95 -21.19 24.72 3.78
N GLN A 96 -21.24 23.39 3.75
CA GLN A 96 -20.34 22.49 4.49
C GLN A 96 -19.21 21.91 3.61
N ARG A 97 -19.31 22.05 2.29
CA ARG A 97 -18.32 21.51 1.34
C ARG A 97 -16.89 22.01 1.59
N VAL A 98 -16.73 23.24 2.07
CA VAL A 98 -15.39 23.79 2.38
C VAL A 98 -14.73 23.02 3.52
N ALA A 99 -15.46 22.78 4.62
CA ALA A 99 -14.96 22.01 5.76
C ALA A 99 -14.65 20.57 5.37
N TYR A 100 -15.52 19.95 4.57
CA TYR A 100 -15.28 18.62 4.03
C TYR A 100 -13.99 18.53 3.18
N LEU A 101 -13.76 19.52 2.29
CA LEU A 101 -12.52 19.56 1.52
C LEU A 101 -11.29 19.71 2.42
N ASP A 102 -11.37 20.46 3.52
CA ASP A 102 -10.27 20.60 4.47
C ASP A 102 -9.94 19.28 5.16
N GLU A 103 -10.95 18.55 5.63
CA GLU A 103 -10.79 17.20 6.21
C GLU A 103 -10.12 16.24 5.22
N VAL A 104 -10.56 16.24 3.96
CA VAL A 104 -9.94 15.40 2.91
C VAL A 104 -8.50 15.83 2.63
N ILE A 105 -8.20 17.13 2.66
CA ILE A 105 -6.82 17.63 2.51
C ILE A 105 -5.96 17.19 3.69
N ASP A 106 -6.47 17.28 4.91
CA ASP A 106 -5.74 16.96 6.14
C ASP A 106 -5.46 15.47 6.28
N SER A 107 -6.33 14.60 5.74
CA SER A 107 -6.06 13.15 5.64
C SER A 107 -5.05 12.78 4.55
N THR A 108 -4.78 13.66 3.58
CA THR A 108 -3.93 13.34 2.41
C THR A 108 -2.45 13.02 2.74
N PRO A 109 -1.77 13.69 3.70
CA PRO A 109 -0.41 13.37 4.12
C PRO A 109 -0.26 11.93 4.60
N ASP A 110 -1.16 11.44 5.45
CA ASP A 110 -1.11 10.10 6.04
C ASP A 110 -1.16 9.03 4.94
N TRP A 111 -2.07 9.22 3.97
CA TRP A 111 -2.13 8.38 2.78
C TRP A 111 -0.82 8.42 2.01
N ARG A 112 -0.28 9.62 1.78
CA ARG A 112 0.94 9.78 1.00
C ARG A 112 2.12 9.08 1.65
N GLU A 113 2.23 9.13 2.97
CA GLU A 113 3.30 8.48 3.73
C GLU A 113 3.16 6.96 3.68
N MET A 114 1.97 6.44 3.96
CA MET A 114 1.65 5.02 3.88
C MET A 114 2.02 4.43 2.50
N PHE A 115 1.71 5.13 1.41
CA PHE A 115 2.10 4.67 0.06
C PHE A 115 3.54 4.99 -0.30
N ARG A 116 4.19 5.95 0.35
CA ARG A 116 5.63 6.21 0.15
C ARG A 116 6.44 5.03 0.67
N GLY A 117 6.09 4.47 1.84
CA GLY A 117 6.70 3.26 2.37
C GLY A 117 6.67 2.09 1.37
N GLN A 118 5.50 1.81 0.80
CA GLN A 118 5.33 0.73 -0.18
C GLN A 118 6.10 0.95 -1.50
N ARG A 119 6.42 2.20 -1.87
CA ARG A 119 7.21 2.49 -3.08
C ARG A 119 8.70 2.27 -2.86
N GLY A 120 9.19 2.52 -1.65
CA GLY A 120 10.61 2.35 -1.30
C GLY A 120 11.11 0.94 -1.60
N ASP A 121 10.32 -0.08 -1.28
CA ASP A 121 10.68 -1.48 -1.54
C ASP A 121 10.76 -1.75 -3.05
N ARG A 122 9.82 -1.23 -3.83
CA ARG A 122 9.80 -1.42 -5.29
C ARG A 122 11.00 -0.78 -5.98
N ASP A 123 11.39 0.41 -5.52
CA ASP A 123 12.55 1.10 -6.07
C ASP A 123 13.85 0.37 -5.70
N ARG A 124 13.96 -0.26 -4.51
CA ARG A 124 15.08 -1.15 -4.18
C ARG A 124 15.17 -2.36 -5.13
N TRP A 125 14.05 -3.05 -5.37
CA TRP A 125 14.02 -4.19 -6.31
C TRP A 125 14.42 -3.78 -7.73
N ARG A 126 13.87 -2.65 -8.22
CA ARG A 126 14.21 -2.12 -9.54
C ARG A 126 15.65 -1.65 -9.66
N SER A 127 16.23 -1.10 -8.60
CA SER A 127 17.64 -0.71 -8.58
C SER A 127 18.54 -1.95 -8.67
N ARG A 128 18.21 -3.03 -7.96
CA ARG A 128 18.94 -4.30 -8.03
C ARG A 128 18.88 -4.92 -9.43
N ASP A 129 17.70 -4.92 -10.05
CA ASP A 129 17.54 -5.39 -11.44
C ASP A 129 18.28 -4.50 -12.44
N ARG A 130 18.32 -3.18 -12.20
CA ARG A 130 19.03 -2.22 -13.06
C ARG A 130 20.54 -2.31 -12.95
N GLU A 131 21.06 -2.58 -11.75
CA GLU A 131 22.48 -2.78 -11.50
C GLU A 131 22.99 -4.04 -12.23
N ASN A 132 22.17 -5.10 -12.27
CA ASN A 132 22.42 -6.27 -13.12
C ASN A 132 22.20 -6.00 -14.63
N ALA A 133 21.27 -5.11 -15.00
CA ALA A 133 20.98 -4.78 -16.40
C ALA A 133 21.92 -3.73 -17.03
N ASN A 134 22.82 -3.12 -16.25
CA ASN A 134 23.79 -2.13 -16.72
C ASN A 134 24.87 -2.73 -17.65
N GLY A 135 24.95 -4.06 -17.77
CA GLY A 135 25.81 -4.73 -18.74
C GLY A 135 25.30 -4.76 -20.18
N GLN A 136 24.03 -4.40 -20.48
CA GLN A 136 23.49 -4.67 -21.82
C GLN A 136 22.70 -3.56 -22.54
N ARG A 137 22.31 -2.42 -21.95
CA ARG A 137 21.42 -1.48 -22.68
C ARG A 137 21.70 0.02 -22.48
N ARG A 138 22.82 0.49 -23.02
CA ARG A 138 22.91 1.84 -23.63
C ARG A 138 22.13 1.81 -24.97
N GLY A 139 20.81 1.84 -24.91
CA GLY A 139 19.94 1.76 -26.09
C GLY A 139 18.61 2.44 -25.82
N GLY A 140 18.48 3.68 -26.27
CA GLY A 140 17.36 4.55 -25.99
C GLY A 140 16.00 4.06 -26.53
N ARG A 141 14.94 4.75 -26.09
CA ARG A 141 13.65 4.89 -26.79
C ARG A 141 12.69 3.69 -26.85
N GLY A 142 12.77 2.72 -25.94
CA GLY A 142 11.74 1.66 -25.80
C GLY A 142 10.41 2.08 -25.13
N ARG A 143 10.28 3.29 -24.56
CA ARG A 143 9.05 3.73 -23.86
C ARG A 143 7.90 4.22 -24.76
N ARG A 144 7.91 3.87 -26.05
CA ARG A 144 6.79 4.10 -26.99
C ARG A 144 5.98 2.83 -27.31
N ALA A 145 6.40 1.65 -26.88
CA ALA A 145 5.68 0.38 -27.11
C ALA A 145 4.52 0.17 -26.11
N GLY A 146 3.69 1.21 -25.94
CA GLY A 146 2.62 1.23 -24.96
C GLY A 146 1.59 2.33 -25.21
N ARG A 147 1.38 2.75 -26.47
CA ARG A 147 0.03 3.18 -26.86
C ARG A 147 -0.82 1.92 -26.71
N GLY A 148 -1.38 1.73 -25.51
CA GLY A 148 -2.27 0.61 -25.23
C GLY A 148 -3.30 0.52 -26.35
N ASN A 149 -3.66 -0.70 -26.74
CA ASN A 149 -4.58 -0.96 -27.85
C ASN A 149 -5.67 0.14 -27.87
N PRO A 150 -5.74 0.97 -28.93
CA PRO A 150 -6.68 2.09 -28.99
C PRO A 150 -8.12 1.64 -28.75
N GLU A 151 -8.45 0.41 -29.10
CA GLU A 151 -9.72 -0.25 -28.80
C GLU A 151 -9.94 -0.43 -27.30
N ARG A 152 -8.94 -0.91 -26.53
CA ARG A 152 -9.03 -0.99 -25.06
C ARG A 152 -9.11 0.38 -24.40
N LEU A 153 -8.50 1.41 -25.00
CA LEU A 153 -8.61 2.78 -24.51
C LEU A 153 -10.01 3.34 -24.77
N ARG A 154 -10.57 3.04 -25.94
CA ARG A 154 -11.93 3.40 -26.36
C ARG A 154 -12.98 2.68 -25.53
N GLU A 155 -12.89 1.36 -25.36
CA GLU A 155 -13.74 0.56 -24.49
C GLU A 155 -13.70 1.06 -23.04
N ARG A 156 -12.52 1.46 -22.52
CA ARG A 156 -12.40 2.10 -21.20
C ARG A 156 -12.98 3.51 -21.13
N ALA A 157 -13.05 4.22 -22.25
CA ALA A 157 -13.66 5.54 -22.32
C ALA A 157 -15.19 5.42 -22.41
N GLU A 158 -15.69 4.49 -23.23
CA GLU A 158 -17.10 4.22 -23.48
C GLU A 158 -17.78 3.51 -22.29
N SER A 159 -17.07 2.63 -21.56
CA SER A 159 -17.59 1.97 -20.36
C SER A 159 -17.69 2.88 -19.12
N ARG A 160 -17.23 4.14 -19.20
CA ARG A 160 -17.31 5.07 -18.08
C ARG A 160 -18.54 5.93 -18.19
N ASP A 161 -19.30 5.96 -17.11
CA ASP A 161 -20.36 6.94 -16.94
C ASP A 161 -19.78 8.38 -17.05
N PRO A 162 -20.23 9.19 -18.04
CA PRO A 162 -19.76 10.56 -18.23
C PRO A 162 -20.11 11.45 -17.02
N ALA A 163 -21.23 11.21 -16.33
CA ALA A 163 -21.65 11.99 -15.17
C ALA A 163 -20.68 11.78 -14.00
N GLN A 164 -20.30 10.54 -13.72
CA GLN A 164 -19.26 10.21 -12.74
C GLN A 164 -17.90 10.83 -13.10
N THR A 165 -17.57 10.89 -14.38
CA THR A 165 -16.33 11.53 -14.84
C THR A 165 -16.36 13.04 -14.57
N ALA A 166 -17.48 13.71 -14.86
CA ALA A 166 -17.67 15.13 -14.58
C ALA A 166 -17.55 15.44 -13.08
N LYS A 167 -18.21 14.64 -12.21
CA LYS A 167 -18.11 14.76 -10.74
C LYS A 167 -16.65 14.71 -10.26
N ARG A 168 -15.87 13.75 -10.76
CA ARG A 168 -14.44 13.60 -10.40
C ARG A 168 -13.61 14.79 -10.85
N VAL A 169 -13.90 15.39 -12.01
CA VAL A 169 -13.20 16.58 -12.51
C VAL A 169 -13.52 17.79 -11.64
N ALA A 170 -14.79 18.03 -11.36
CA ALA A 170 -15.25 19.13 -10.51
C ALA A 170 -14.67 19.02 -9.09
N PHE A 171 -14.75 17.84 -8.45
CA PHE A 171 -14.15 17.59 -7.15
C PHE A 171 -12.64 17.88 -7.14
N ARG A 172 -11.91 17.43 -8.18
CA ARG A 172 -10.46 17.68 -8.29
C ARG A 172 -10.15 19.17 -8.44
N GLN A 173 -10.96 19.91 -9.19
CA GLN A 173 -10.80 21.36 -9.34
C GLN A 173 -11.05 22.08 -8.00
N ALA A 174 -12.11 21.70 -7.28
CA ALA A 174 -12.43 22.24 -5.95
C ALA A 174 -11.29 21.97 -4.95
N MET A 175 -10.81 20.72 -4.87
CA MET A 175 -9.65 20.34 -4.06
C MET A 175 -8.41 21.17 -4.40
N ARG A 176 -8.07 21.33 -5.69
CA ARG A 176 -6.91 22.14 -6.11
C ARG A 176 -7.05 23.61 -5.69
N LYS A 177 -8.25 24.18 -5.87
CA LYS A 177 -8.54 25.57 -5.47
C LYS A 177 -8.39 25.71 -3.96
N ARG A 178 -8.93 24.78 -3.17
CA ARG A 178 -8.86 24.81 -1.71
C ARG A 178 -7.42 24.63 -1.20
N MET A 179 -6.66 23.68 -1.75
CA MET A 179 -5.23 23.53 -1.42
C MET A 179 -4.44 24.81 -1.71
N LYS A 180 -4.72 25.49 -2.84
CA LYS A 180 -4.09 26.79 -3.17
C LYS A 180 -4.44 27.87 -2.15
N GLN A 181 -5.71 27.94 -1.72
CA GLN A 181 -6.14 28.88 -0.68
C GLN A 181 -5.43 28.63 0.65
N ARG A 182 -5.11 27.37 0.97
CA ARG A 182 -4.33 26.98 2.16
C ARG A 182 -2.82 27.12 2.00
N GLY A 183 -2.33 27.64 0.87
CA GLY A 183 -0.90 27.75 0.60
C GLY A 183 -0.19 26.41 0.38
N ILE A 184 -0.93 25.32 0.19
CA ILE A 184 -0.36 24.00 -0.07
C ILE A 184 -0.09 23.88 -1.56
N GLU A 185 1.18 23.94 -1.96
CA GLU A 185 1.56 23.69 -3.34
C GLU A 185 1.22 22.26 -3.75
N SER A 186 0.25 22.15 -4.65
CA SER A 186 -0.08 20.85 -5.23
C SER A 186 1.08 20.43 -6.14
N ARG A 187 1.90 19.48 -5.69
CA ARG A 187 2.95 18.82 -6.50
C ARG A 187 2.45 18.30 -7.87
N TRP A 188 1.14 18.21 -8.06
CA TRP A 188 0.48 17.81 -9.30
C TRP A 188 0.50 18.88 -10.41
N SER A 189 0.78 20.16 -10.11
CA SER A 189 0.84 21.23 -11.12
C SER A 189 2.18 21.26 -11.88
N GLY A 190 3.22 20.62 -11.37
CA GLY A 190 4.60 20.77 -11.86
C GLY A 190 5.02 19.88 -13.04
N ARG A 191 4.10 19.32 -13.85
CA ARG A 191 4.47 18.45 -14.99
C ARG A 191 4.21 19.05 -16.38
N ASN A 192 3.81 20.32 -16.44
CA ASN A 192 3.59 21.07 -17.69
C ASN A 192 4.56 22.27 -17.86
N ARG A 193 5.73 22.22 -17.22
CA ARG A 193 6.83 23.14 -17.51
C ARG A 193 7.99 22.34 -18.10
#